data_AF-W4FWJ6-F1
#
_entry.id   AF-W4FWJ6-F1
#
_cell.length_a   1.000
_cell.length_b   1.000
_cell.length_c   1.000
_cell.angle_alpha   90.00
_cell.angle_beta   90.00
_cell.angle_gamma   90.00
#
_symmetry.space_group_name_H-M   'P 1'
#
loop_
_entity.id
_entity.type
_entity.pdbx_description
1 polymer ?
#
loop_
_entity_poly.entity_id
_entity_poly.type
_entity_poly.pdbx_seq_one_letter_code
_entity_poly.pdbx_strand_id
1 'polypeptide(L)'
;MYDYVHVDEKWFHATPIRSRFYLLPGEEPPHRSTQSKRFITKVMFLSAVARPLWDNAKSEWFDGKIGTWHFTQHVRAARSSRNRPAGTMELRPVNVTRPVYKKMLIDNVIPAIKALWPADCSKTVFIQQDNARLHVPPSDADIIKACTSDGWAMKLKYQPPNSPDMNVLDLGFFRAIQALQQTHHSNTYEDIVNATNNAWKDVDPWSLERNFLTLQSCLREVIGCAGGNSYKISHMKKAALKKCGRLPESVSCGKDVYDDGCTLLGQVDLSTVMLELSLQTARDLEMSDIFTALETLDIDDQDE
;
A
#
# COMPACT_ATOMS: atom_id res chain seq x y z
N MET A 1 2.88 9.59 14.90
CA MET A 1 2.80 8.67 13.74
C MET A 1 3.13 7.22 14.12
N TYR A 2 3.07 6.86 15.41
CA TYR A 2 3.11 5.45 15.87
C TYR A 2 1.71 4.82 15.90
N ASP A 3 0.69 5.66 15.80
CA ASP A 3 -0.73 5.39 15.78
C ASP A 3 -1.30 5.16 14.37
N TYR A 4 -0.44 5.15 13.34
CA TYR A 4 -0.84 5.00 11.94
C TYR A 4 -0.41 3.65 11.38
N VAL A 5 -1.33 3.02 10.65
CA VAL A 5 -1.09 1.87 9.77
C VAL A 5 -1.33 2.34 8.33
N HIS A 6 -0.31 2.22 7.49
CA HIS A 6 -0.44 2.49 6.06
C HIS A 6 -0.84 1.21 5.33
N VAL A 7 -1.88 1.32 4.50
CA VAL A 7 -2.41 0.24 3.67
C VAL A 7 -2.42 0.71 2.22
N ASP A 8 -2.03 -0.19 1.31
CA ASP A 8 -1.97 0.09 -0.12
C ASP A 8 -1.83 -1.20 -0.93
N GLU A 9 -2.19 -1.13 -2.22
CA GLU A 9 -2.09 -2.22 -3.18
C GLU A 9 -0.91 -2.06 -4.12
N LYS A 10 -0.34 -3.19 -4.53
CA LYS A 10 0.65 -3.20 -5.61
C LYS A 10 0.59 -4.42 -6.49
N TRP A 11 0.75 -4.18 -7.79
CA TRP A 11 1.08 -5.21 -8.77
C TRP A 11 2.55 -5.62 -8.71
N PHE A 12 2.81 -6.87 -8.33
CA PHE A 12 4.11 -7.51 -8.48
C PHE A 12 4.16 -8.29 -9.79
N HIS A 13 5.25 -8.13 -10.54
CA HIS A 13 5.42 -8.68 -11.87
C HIS A 13 6.40 -9.86 -11.86
N ALA A 14 6.16 -10.86 -12.71
CA ALA A 14 7.06 -12.01 -12.90
C ALA A 14 8.48 -11.59 -13.33
N THR A 15 8.58 -10.53 -14.12
CA THR A 15 9.86 -9.99 -14.58
C THR A 15 9.88 -8.46 -14.50
N PRO A 16 11.07 -7.83 -14.45
CA PRO A 16 11.18 -6.37 -14.50
C PRO A 16 10.53 -5.80 -15.76
N ILE A 17 9.76 -4.73 -15.63
CA ILE A 17 9.09 -4.08 -16.77
C ILE A 17 10.14 -3.54 -17.75
N ARG A 18 11.25 -3.00 -17.24
CA ARG A 18 12.37 -2.48 -18.03
C ARG A 18 13.67 -2.94 -17.39
N SER A 19 14.52 -3.57 -18.18
CA SER A 19 15.89 -3.95 -17.78
C SER A 19 16.89 -3.15 -18.61
N ARG A 20 18.01 -2.76 -18.01
CA ARG A 20 19.14 -2.15 -18.71
C ARG A 20 20.31 -3.13 -18.61
N PHE A 21 20.95 -3.40 -19.74
CA PHE A 21 22.09 -4.29 -19.84
C PHE A 21 23.29 -3.49 -20.36
N TYR A 22 24.47 -3.77 -19.82
CA TYR A 22 25.72 -3.35 -20.44
C TYR A 22 26.18 -4.49 -21.34
N LEU A 23 26.49 -4.18 -22.60
CA LEU A 23 26.91 -5.14 -23.61
C LEU A 23 28.30 -4.76 -24.10
N LEU A 24 29.15 -5.75 -24.34
CA LEU A 24 30.43 -5.51 -24.99
C LEU A 24 30.23 -5.17 -26.48
N PRO A 25 31.18 -4.47 -27.12
CA PRO A 25 31.11 -4.22 -28.57
C PRO A 25 30.99 -5.54 -29.35
N GLY A 26 29.89 -5.70 -30.10
CA GLY A 26 29.60 -6.89 -30.89
C GLY A 26 28.78 -7.98 -30.19
N GLU A 27 28.44 -7.82 -28.91
CA GLU A 27 27.57 -8.75 -28.19
C GLU A 27 26.10 -8.53 -28.57
N GLU A 28 25.37 -9.61 -28.86
CA GLU A 28 23.95 -9.53 -29.16
C GLU A 28 23.14 -9.22 -27.90
N PRO A 29 22.21 -8.25 -27.96
CA PRO A 29 21.36 -7.95 -26.82
C PRO A 29 20.48 -9.15 -26.43
N PRO A 30 20.27 -9.41 -25.13
CA PRO A 30 19.38 -10.46 -24.68
C PRO A 30 17.99 -10.33 -25.30
N HIS A 31 17.53 -11.41 -25.95
CA HIS A 31 16.22 -11.42 -26.58
C HIS A 31 15.11 -11.44 -25.53
N ARG A 32 14.17 -10.48 -25.61
CA ARG A 32 12.97 -10.44 -24.79
C ARG A 32 11.74 -10.77 -25.63
N SER A 33 11.10 -11.89 -25.32
CA SER A 33 9.88 -12.34 -26.02
C SER A 33 8.64 -11.52 -25.67
N THR A 34 8.56 -10.95 -24.47
CA THR A 34 7.43 -10.12 -24.04
C THR A 34 7.64 -8.65 -24.42
N GLN A 35 6.91 -8.18 -25.44
CA GLN A 35 7.07 -6.83 -25.98
C GLN A 35 6.37 -5.73 -25.15
N SER A 36 5.30 -6.05 -24.42
CA SER A 36 4.50 -5.07 -23.66
C SER A 36 4.29 -5.48 -22.20
N LYS A 37 4.29 -4.49 -21.30
CA LYS A 37 3.97 -4.65 -19.87
C LYS A 37 2.64 -5.37 -19.65
N ARG A 38 1.67 -5.19 -20.56
CA ARG A 38 0.33 -5.79 -20.47
C ARG A 38 0.36 -7.32 -20.45
N PHE A 39 1.36 -7.92 -21.08
CA PHE A 39 1.50 -9.38 -21.18
C PHE A 39 2.43 -9.97 -20.12
N ILE A 40 3.01 -9.13 -19.24
CA ILE A 40 3.82 -9.63 -18.13
C ILE A 40 2.88 -10.10 -17.03
N THR A 41 2.96 -11.40 -16.71
CA THR A 41 2.25 -12.03 -15.59
C THR A 41 2.45 -11.20 -14.31
N LYS A 42 1.35 -10.91 -13.62
CA LYS A 42 1.36 -10.06 -12.42
C LYS A 42 0.30 -10.51 -11.42
N VAL A 43 0.57 -10.27 -10.14
CA VAL A 43 -0.36 -10.52 -9.02
C VAL A 43 -0.47 -9.26 -8.19
N MET A 44 -1.69 -8.88 -7.81
CA MET A 44 -1.92 -7.74 -6.92
C MET A 44 -1.83 -8.22 -5.48
N PHE A 45 -1.16 -7.44 -4.65
CA PHE A 45 -1.06 -7.62 -3.21
C PHE A 45 -1.62 -6.39 -2.50
N LEU A 46 -2.31 -6.61 -1.39
CA LEU A 46 -2.60 -5.62 -0.36
C LEU A 46 -1.55 -5.78 0.74
N SER A 47 -0.94 -4.69 1.19
CA SER A 47 0.02 -4.72 2.29
C SER A 47 -0.34 -3.72 3.37
N ALA A 48 -0.04 -4.05 4.62
CA ALA A 48 -0.22 -3.16 5.77
C ALA A 48 1.09 -3.05 6.56
N VAL A 49 1.50 -1.82 6.86
CA VAL A 49 2.70 -1.53 7.65
C VAL A 49 2.47 -0.42 8.65
N ALA A 50 3.12 -0.52 9.80
CA ALA A 50 3.19 0.48 10.84
C ALA A 50 4.64 0.87 11.10
N ARG A 51 4.83 1.88 11.94
CA ARG A 51 6.17 2.32 12.31
C ARG A 51 6.81 1.30 13.26
N PRO A 52 8.04 0.83 13.00
CA PRO A 52 8.76 -0.03 13.93
C PRO A 52 8.93 0.66 15.29
N LEU A 53 8.74 -0.07 16.39
CA LEU A 53 8.89 0.45 17.74
C LEU A 53 9.23 -0.67 18.73
N TRP A 54 9.76 -0.30 19.90
CA TRP A 54 10.09 -1.25 20.96
C TRP A 54 8.84 -1.61 21.78
N ASP A 55 8.52 -2.90 21.88
CA ASP A 55 7.42 -3.42 22.70
C ASP A 55 7.98 -3.88 24.06
N ASN A 56 7.70 -3.13 25.13
CA ASN A 56 8.27 -3.46 26.45
C ASN A 56 7.63 -4.72 27.04
N ALA A 57 6.34 -4.93 26.78
CA ALA A 57 5.63 -6.11 27.27
C ALA A 57 6.23 -7.41 26.74
N LYS A 58 6.67 -7.43 25.47
CA LYS A 58 7.36 -8.58 24.86
C LYS A 58 8.87 -8.53 25.01
N SER A 59 9.45 -7.38 25.36
CA SER A 59 10.89 -7.11 25.34
C SER A 59 11.52 -7.42 23.97
N GLU A 60 10.78 -7.07 22.90
CA GLU A 60 11.15 -7.32 21.51
C GLU A 60 10.83 -6.11 20.63
N TRP A 61 11.50 -6.02 19.49
CA TRP A 61 11.17 -5.01 18.48
C TRP A 61 9.93 -5.42 17.69
N PHE A 62 8.90 -4.58 17.70
CA PHE A 62 7.86 -4.62 16.69
C PHE A 62 8.44 -4.08 15.38
N ASP A 63 8.52 -4.93 14.37
CA ASP A 63 9.21 -4.66 13.11
C ASP A 63 8.39 -3.80 12.13
N GLY A 64 7.15 -3.46 12.50
CA GLY A 64 6.24 -2.65 11.70
C GLY A 64 5.54 -3.41 10.56
N LYS A 65 5.88 -4.67 10.29
CA LYS A 65 5.24 -5.47 9.22
C LYS A 65 3.98 -6.13 9.78
N ILE A 66 2.80 -5.70 9.32
CA ILE A 66 1.53 -6.27 9.78
C ILE A 66 1.12 -7.44 8.89
N GLY A 67 1.19 -7.26 7.58
CA GLY A 67 0.90 -8.36 6.66
C GLY A 67 0.90 -7.96 5.19
N THR A 68 0.93 -8.98 4.35
CA THR A 68 0.77 -8.87 2.91
C THR A 68 -0.12 -10.01 2.42
N TRP A 69 -1.10 -9.69 1.60
CA TRP A 69 -2.14 -10.61 1.14
C TRP A 69 -2.35 -10.44 -0.35
N HIS A 70 -2.51 -11.54 -1.08
CA HIS A 70 -2.64 -11.51 -2.54
C HIS A 70 -4.08 -11.75 -2.98
N PHE A 71 -4.49 -11.06 -4.04
CA PHE A 71 -5.79 -11.23 -4.67
C PHE A 71 -5.75 -12.37 -5.69
N THR A 72 -5.81 -13.61 -5.19
CA THR A 72 -5.82 -14.80 -6.05
C THR A 72 -6.73 -15.89 -5.50
N GLN A 73 -7.12 -16.82 -6.37
CA GLN A 73 -7.88 -18.02 -6.01
C GLN A 73 -7.32 -19.24 -6.75
N HIS A 74 -7.51 -20.43 -6.19
CA HIS A 74 -7.20 -21.67 -6.91
C HIS A 74 -8.38 -22.05 -7.81
N VAL A 75 -8.11 -22.27 -9.10
CA VAL A 75 -9.10 -22.65 -10.11
C VAL A 75 -8.63 -23.93 -10.81
N ARG A 76 -9.56 -24.80 -11.22
CA ARG A 76 -9.20 -25.94 -12.07
C ARG A 76 -8.89 -25.48 -13.48
N ALA A 77 -7.76 -25.92 -14.02
CA ALA A 77 -7.38 -25.62 -15.40
C ALA A 77 -8.41 -26.23 -16.38
N ALA A 78 -9.09 -25.38 -17.16
CA ALA A 78 -10.12 -25.83 -18.09
C ALA A 78 -9.57 -26.59 -19.31
N ARG A 79 -8.31 -26.35 -19.69
CA ARG A 79 -7.66 -26.95 -20.86
C ARG A 79 -6.31 -27.54 -20.49
N SER A 80 -5.97 -28.64 -21.12
CA SER A 80 -4.61 -29.20 -21.09
C SER A 80 -3.66 -28.26 -21.84
N SER A 81 -2.43 -28.17 -21.38
CA SER A 81 -1.32 -27.54 -22.08
C SER A 81 -0.09 -28.43 -21.99
N ARG A 82 0.98 -28.10 -22.73
CA ARG A 82 2.24 -28.85 -22.70
C ARG A 82 2.79 -29.08 -21.29
N ASN A 83 2.54 -28.14 -20.37
CA ASN A 83 3.13 -28.17 -19.03
C ASN A 83 2.13 -28.59 -17.93
N ARG A 84 0.85 -28.83 -18.27
CA ARG A 84 -0.18 -29.21 -17.27
C ARG A 84 -1.42 -29.84 -17.91
N PRO A 85 -1.94 -30.96 -17.39
CA PRO A 85 -3.21 -31.53 -17.83
C PRO A 85 -4.41 -30.66 -17.40
N ALA A 86 -5.54 -30.82 -18.08
CA ALA A 86 -6.81 -30.24 -17.64
C ALA A 86 -7.18 -30.78 -16.24
N GLY A 87 -7.79 -29.93 -15.42
CA GLY A 87 -8.20 -30.26 -14.05
C GLY A 87 -7.16 -29.97 -12.97
N THR A 88 -5.89 -29.69 -13.32
CA THR A 88 -4.88 -29.25 -12.34
C THR A 88 -5.32 -27.96 -11.66
N MET A 89 -5.22 -27.91 -10.33
CA MET A 89 -5.47 -26.68 -9.56
C MET A 89 -4.35 -25.68 -9.87
N GLU A 90 -4.73 -24.48 -10.28
CA GLU A 90 -3.81 -23.39 -10.59
C GLU A 90 -4.21 -22.12 -9.87
N LEU A 91 -3.23 -21.40 -9.33
CA LEU A 91 -3.47 -20.07 -8.80
C LEU A 91 -3.77 -19.08 -9.94
N ARG A 92 -4.85 -18.30 -9.79
CA ARG A 92 -5.26 -17.25 -10.74
C ARG A 92 -5.55 -15.94 -10.02
N PRO A 93 -5.22 -14.78 -10.62
CA PRO A 93 -5.56 -13.48 -10.07
C PRO A 93 -7.09 -13.30 -10.04
N VAL A 94 -7.56 -12.62 -9.00
CA VAL A 94 -8.96 -12.21 -8.83
C VAL A 94 -9.06 -10.73 -9.16
N ASN A 95 -10.13 -10.33 -9.83
CA ASN A 95 -10.42 -8.91 -10.04
C ASN A 95 -10.77 -8.26 -8.71
N VAL A 96 -10.07 -7.18 -8.37
CA VAL A 96 -10.33 -6.45 -7.12
C VAL A 96 -11.54 -5.55 -7.34
N THR A 97 -12.64 -5.91 -6.67
CA THR A 97 -13.85 -5.10 -6.58
C THR A 97 -13.97 -4.52 -5.17
N ARG A 98 -14.82 -3.51 -4.96
CA ARG A 98 -15.04 -2.94 -3.62
C ARG A 98 -15.41 -4.01 -2.57
N PRO A 99 -16.31 -4.98 -2.84
CA PRO A 99 -16.58 -6.08 -1.91
C PRO A 99 -15.36 -6.96 -1.61
N VAL A 100 -14.54 -7.28 -2.62
CA VAL A 100 -13.32 -8.09 -2.45
C VAL A 100 -12.30 -7.35 -1.58
N TYR A 101 -12.10 -6.04 -1.83
CA TYR A 101 -11.23 -5.19 -1.02
C TYR A 101 -11.74 -5.06 0.43
N LYS A 102 -13.04 -4.79 0.60
CA LYS A 102 -13.71 -4.74 1.91
C LYS A 102 -13.46 -6.01 2.73
N LYS A 103 -13.66 -7.17 2.10
CA LYS A 103 -13.42 -8.47 2.71
C LYS A 103 -11.96 -8.64 3.12
N MET A 104 -11.01 -8.17 2.29
CA MET A 104 -9.59 -8.22 2.63
C MET A 104 -9.28 -7.40 3.90
N LEU A 105 -9.87 -6.22 4.04
CA LEU A 105 -9.72 -5.41 5.25
C LEU A 105 -10.29 -6.11 6.51
N ILE A 106 -11.52 -6.60 6.42
CA ILE A 106 -12.26 -7.19 7.55
C ILE A 106 -11.66 -8.53 7.99
N ASP A 107 -11.35 -9.40 7.03
CA ASP A 107 -10.95 -10.78 7.33
C ASP A 107 -9.44 -10.89 7.60
N ASN A 108 -8.63 -9.94 7.12
CA ASN A 108 -7.17 -10.05 7.16
C ASN A 108 -6.50 -8.85 7.83
N VAL A 109 -6.66 -7.63 7.29
CA VAL A 109 -5.90 -6.46 7.76
C VAL A 109 -6.24 -6.12 9.21
N ILE A 110 -7.52 -5.91 9.52
CA ILE A 110 -7.97 -5.51 10.85
C ILE A 110 -7.61 -6.58 11.89
N PRO A 111 -7.88 -7.89 11.68
CA PRO A 111 -7.45 -8.93 12.60
C PRO A 111 -5.92 -8.97 12.80
N ALA A 112 -5.14 -8.81 11.73
CA ALA A 112 -3.68 -8.82 11.81
C ALA A 112 -3.15 -7.63 12.62
N ILE A 113 -3.74 -6.43 12.47
CA ILE A 113 -3.44 -5.28 13.33
C ILE A 113 -3.69 -5.68 14.78
N LYS A 114 -4.90 -6.16 15.12
CA LYS A 114 -5.25 -6.51 16.50
C LYS A 114 -4.32 -7.56 17.13
N ALA A 115 -3.86 -8.52 16.33
CA ALA A 115 -2.99 -9.60 16.79
C ALA A 115 -1.54 -9.16 17.01
N LEU A 116 -1.03 -8.27 16.15
CA LEU A 116 0.39 -7.90 16.13
C LEU A 116 0.69 -6.58 16.84
N TRP A 117 -0.30 -5.72 17.02
CA TRP A 117 -0.10 -4.40 17.61
C TRP A 117 0.56 -4.49 19.00
N PRO A 118 1.56 -3.66 19.31
CA PRO A 118 2.20 -3.65 20.62
C PRO A 118 1.21 -3.36 21.75
N ALA A 119 1.29 -4.14 22.83
CA ALA A 119 0.32 -4.06 23.94
C ALA A 119 0.40 -2.74 24.73
N ASP A 120 1.59 -2.15 24.77
CA ASP A 120 1.85 -0.87 25.44
C ASP A 120 1.31 0.35 24.66
N CYS A 121 0.89 0.14 23.41
CA CYS A 121 0.38 1.21 22.55
C CYS A 121 -1.13 1.40 22.72
N SER A 122 -1.60 2.61 22.41
CA SER A 122 -3.03 2.89 22.34
C SER A 122 -3.73 1.98 21.33
N LYS A 123 -4.94 1.52 21.68
CA LYS A 123 -5.86 0.84 20.76
C LYS A 123 -6.56 1.81 19.78
N THR A 124 -6.20 3.09 19.82
CA THR A 124 -6.61 4.08 18.82
C THR A 124 -5.63 4.04 17.66
N VAL A 125 -6.04 3.42 16.55
CA VAL A 125 -5.20 3.26 15.35
C VAL A 125 -5.88 3.88 14.14
N PHE A 126 -5.13 4.62 13.34
CA PHE A 126 -5.58 5.17 12.08
C PHE A 126 -5.08 4.30 10.93
N ILE A 127 -6.00 3.65 10.24
CA ILE A 127 -5.70 2.88 9.02
C ILE A 127 -5.79 3.85 7.86
N GLN A 128 -4.67 4.20 7.26
CA GLN A 128 -4.59 5.13 6.14
C GLN A 128 -4.57 4.37 4.80
N GLN A 129 -5.46 4.75 3.88
CA GLN A 129 -5.52 4.25 2.50
C GLN A 129 -5.67 5.42 1.53
N ASP A 130 -5.49 5.17 0.23
CA ASP A 130 -5.77 6.16 -0.82
C ASP A 130 -7.27 6.31 -1.13
N ASN A 131 -7.59 7.16 -2.11
CA ASN A 131 -8.97 7.46 -2.51
C ASN A 131 -9.39 6.70 -3.79
N ALA A 132 -8.80 5.53 -4.05
CA ALA A 132 -9.20 4.71 -5.19
C ALA A 132 -10.70 4.39 -5.13
N ARG A 133 -11.37 4.39 -6.29
CA ARG A 133 -12.83 4.15 -6.39
C ARG A 133 -13.29 2.84 -5.73
N LEU A 134 -12.41 1.85 -5.76
CA LEU A 134 -12.65 0.51 -5.19
C LEU A 134 -12.53 0.49 -3.66
N HIS A 135 -11.97 1.52 -3.04
CA HIS A 135 -11.86 1.59 -1.60
C HIS A 135 -13.22 1.83 -0.96
N VAL A 136 -13.35 1.26 0.24
CA VAL A 136 -14.55 1.38 1.05
C VAL A 136 -14.50 2.71 1.79
N PRO A 137 -15.61 3.46 1.89
CA PRO A 137 -15.63 4.70 2.64
C PRO A 137 -15.36 4.46 4.14
N PRO A 138 -14.67 5.40 4.82
CA PRO A 138 -14.47 5.34 6.26
C PRO A 138 -15.75 5.23 7.10
N SER A 139 -16.88 5.64 6.53
CA SER A 139 -18.21 5.57 7.14
C SER A 139 -18.91 4.22 6.95
N ASP A 140 -18.30 3.25 6.26
CA ASP A 140 -18.89 1.93 6.05
C ASP A 140 -19.11 1.19 7.39
N ALA A 141 -20.34 0.73 7.61
CA ALA A 141 -20.78 0.20 8.88
C ALA A 141 -20.03 -1.09 9.29
N ASP A 142 -19.70 -1.96 8.32
CA ASP A 142 -19.00 -3.22 8.63
C ASP A 142 -17.53 -2.95 8.96
N ILE A 143 -16.90 -1.99 8.27
CA ILE A 143 -15.55 -1.54 8.59
C ILE A 143 -15.52 -0.90 9.98
N ILE A 144 -16.44 0.00 10.29
CA ILE A 144 -16.54 0.62 11.62
C ILE A 144 -16.68 -0.47 12.68
N LYS A 145 -17.63 -1.39 12.49
CA LYS A 145 -17.87 -2.50 13.41
C LYS A 145 -16.63 -3.35 13.65
N ALA A 146 -15.90 -3.72 12.59
CA ALA A 146 -14.67 -4.49 12.69
C ALA A 146 -13.55 -3.70 13.40
N CYS A 147 -13.45 -2.40 13.11
CA CYS A 147 -12.49 -1.48 13.71
C CYS A 147 -12.73 -1.21 15.21
N THR A 148 -13.99 -1.26 15.66
CA THR A 148 -14.37 -0.93 17.04
C THR A 148 -14.66 -2.14 17.93
N SER A 149 -14.64 -3.37 17.39
CA SER A 149 -14.83 -4.55 18.24
C SER A 149 -13.64 -4.78 19.18
N ASP A 150 -13.86 -5.54 20.25
CA ASP A 150 -12.82 -5.97 21.21
C ASP A 150 -12.12 -4.80 21.95
N GLY A 151 -12.85 -3.70 22.13
CA GLY A 151 -12.37 -2.49 22.82
C GLY A 151 -11.36 -1.68 22.00
N TRP A 152 -11.33 -1.87 20.67
CA TRP A 152 -10.51 -1.08 19.77
C TRP A 152 -11.20 0.23 19.39
N ALA A 153 -10.41 1.26 19.09
CA ALA A 153 -10.89 2.56 18.61
C ALA A 153 -10.23 2.88 17.27
N MET A 154 -10.21 1.91 16.35
CA MET A 154 -9.59 2.09 15.05
C MET A 154 -10.47 2.93 14.12
N LYS A 155 -9.84 3.68 13.21
CA LYS A 155 -10.52 4.51 12.23
C LYS A 155 -9.83 4.39 10.88
N LEU A 156 -10.60 4.09 9.85
CA LEU A 156 -10.14 4.23 8.47
C LEU A 156 -10.03 5.72 8.13
N LYS A 157 -8.96 6.11 7.44
CA LYS A 157 -8.71 7.47 7.01
C LYS A 157 -8.21 7.48 5.57
N TYR A 158 -8.69 8.48 4.85
CA TYR A 158 -8.17 8.80 3.54
C TYR A 158 -6.87 9.58 3.67
N GLN A 159 -5.93 9.29 2.78
CA GLN A 159 -4.80 10.17 2.51
C GLN A 159 -5.20 11.28 1.53
N PRO A 160 -4.44 12.38 1.47
CA PRO A 160 -4.68 13.43 0.49
C PRO A 160 -4.70 12.87 -0.96
N PRO A 161 -5.63 13.32 -1.82
CA PRO A 161 -5.67 12.87 -3.22
C PRO A 161 -4.33 13.06 -3.94
N ASN A 162 -4.00 12.15 -4.87
CA ASN A 162 -2.80 12.22 -5.72
C ASN A 162 -1.47 12.39 -4.95
N SER A 163 -1.39 11.88 -3.71
CA SER A 163 -0.24 12.07 -2.83
C SER A 163 0.40 10.74 -2.42
N PRO A 164 1.03 10.00 -3.36
CA PRO A 164 1.69 8.72 -3.07
C PRO A 164 2.88 8.86 -2.10
N ASP A 165 3.46 10.06 -2.03
CA ASP A 165 4.46 10.50 -1.07
C ASP A 165 3.97 10.54 0.38
N MET A 166 2.65 10.54 0.60
CA MET A 166 2.01 10.49 1.92
C MET A 166 1.76 9.05 2.42
N ASN A 167 2.16 8.03 1.64
CA ASN A 167 2.04 6.63 2.01
C ASN A 167 3.42 5.95 2.07
N VAL A 168 3.77 5.37 3.22
CA VAL A 168 5.07 4.70 3.42
C VAL A 168 5.31 3.55 2.43
N LEU A 169 4.23 2.86 2.05
CA LEU A 169 4.28 1.73 1.12
C LEU A 169 4.80 2.18 -0.25
N ASP A 170 4.17 3.20 -0.84
CA ASP A 170 4.55 3.77 -2.12
C ASP A 170 5.84 4.61 -2.08
N LEU A 171 6.05 5.35 -0.99
CA LEU A 171 7.23 6.21 -0.82
C LEU A 171 8.55 5.44 -0.92
N GLY A 172 8.56 4.17 -0.50
CA GLY A 172 9.75 3.35 -0.70
C GLY A 172 9.67 1.88 -0.30
N PHE A 173 8.71 1.46 0.52
CA PHE A 173 8.75 0.09 1.06
C PHE A 173 8.47 -0.95 -0.01
N PHE A 174 7.48 -0.69 -0.87
CA PHE A 174 7.21 -1.54 -2.01
C PHE A 174 8.39 -1.66 -2.98
N ARG A 175 9.19 -0.61 -3.13
CA ARG A 175 10.41 -0.67 -3.95
C ARG A 175 11.45 -1.62 -3.35
N ALA A 176 11.54 -1.67 -2.02
CA ALA A 176 12.43 -2.60 -1.32
C ALA A 176 11.98 -4.05 -1.51
N ILE A 177 10.68 -4.33 -1.35
CA ILE A 177 10.11 -5.67 -1.59
C ILE A 177 10.33 -6.07 -3.06
N GLN A 178 10.04 -5.17 -4.00
CA GLN A 178 10.19 -5.45 -5.43
C GLN A 178 11.65 -5.73 -5.81
N ALA A 179 12.62 -5.03 -5.21
CA ALA A 179 14.04 -5.29 -5.45
C ALA A 179 14.46 -6.69 -5.01
N LEU A 180 13.93 -7.19 -3.88
CA LEU A 180 14.19 -8.55 -3.40
C LEU A 180 13.46 -9.60 -4.24
N GLN A 181 12.18 -9.37 -4.52
CA GLN A 181 11.35 -10.28 -5.32
C GLN A 181 11.94 -10.51 -6.72
N GLN A 182 12.51 -9.47 -7.34
CA GLN A 182 13.13 -9.56 -8.66
C GLN A 182 14.45 -10.36 -8.69
N THR A 183 15.01 -10.73 -7.54
CA THR A 183 16.14 -11.67 -7.50
C THR A 183 15.68 -13.13 -7.71
N HIS A 184 14.38 -13.39 -7.61
CA HIS A 184 13.77 -14.68 -7.93
C HIS A 184 13.23 -14.68 -9.36
N HIS A 185 13.45 -15.78 -10.08
CA HIS A 185 12.82 -16.01 -11.37
C HIS A 185 11.41 -16.57 -11.17
N SER A 186 10.39 -15.81 -11.58
CA SER A 186 9.00 -16.23 -11.50
C SER A 186 8.41 -16.51 -12.88
N ASN A 187 7.88 -17.71 -13.10
CA ASN A 187 7.22 -18.09 -14.36
C ASN A 187 5.71 -18.33 -14.20
N THR A 188 5.25 -18.56 -12.97
CA THR A 188 3.84 -18.82 -12.63
C THR A 188 3.31 -17.77 -11.65
N TYR A 189 1.98 -17.74 -11.47
CA TYR A 189 1.36 -16.91 -10.42
C TYR A 189 1.82 -17.34 -9.02
N GLU A 190 1.98 -18.64 -8.79
CA GLU A 190 2.52 -19.21 -7.54
C GLU A 190 3.96 -18.74 -7.29
N ASP A 191 4.81 -18.72 -8.31
CA ASP A 191 6.19 -18.23 -8.16
C ASP A 191 6.22 -16.76 -7.78
N ILE A 192 5.36 -15.93 -8.38
CA ILE A 192 5.24 -14.50 -8.02
C ILE A 192 4.82 -14.39 -6.56
N VAL A 193 3.83 -15.17 -6.14
CA VAL A 193 3.32 -15.14 -4.77
C VAL A 193 4.38 -15.55 -3.76
N ASN A 194 5.06 -16.67 -4.02
CA ASN A 194 6.12 -17.18 -3.16
C ASN A 194 7.29 -16.21 -3.08
N ALA A 195 7.75 -15.67 -4.21
CA ALA A 195 8.83 -14.69 -4.23
C ALA A 195 8.47 -13.40 -3.49
N THR A 196 7.22 -12.92 -3.62
CA THR A 196 6.75 -11.72 -2.93
C THR A 196 6.63 -11.96 -1.42
N ASN A 197 6.10 -13.11 -1.01
CA ASN A 197 6.01 -13.50 0.41
C ASN A 197 7.38 -13.68 1.05
N ASN A 198 8.34 -14.24 0.33
CA ASN A 198 9.73 -14.34 0.79
C ASN A 198 10.38 -12.96 0.90
N ALA A 199 10.23 -12.11 -0.12
CA ALA A 199 10.71 -10.73 -0.08
C ALA A 199 10.11 -9.92 1.08
N TRP A 200 8.85 -10.13 1.43
CA TRP A 200 8.21 -9.52 2.60
C TRP A 200 8.85 -9.95 3.94
N LYS A 201 9.24 -11.23 4.04
CA LYS A 201 9.94 -11.75 5.23
C LYS A 201 11.36 -11.19 5.31
N ASP A 202 12.06 -11.18 4.19
CA ASP A 202 13.49 -10.86 4.10
C ASP A 202 13.77 -9.35 4.10
N VAL A 203 12.80 -8.51 3.75
CA VAL A 203 13.00 -7.06 3.78
C VAL A 203 13.35 -6.60 5.19
N ASP A 204 14.49 -5.92 5.29
CA ASP A 204 15.00 -5.35 6.53
C ASP A 204 13.96 -4.36 7.11
N PRO A 205 13.44 -4.60 8.33
CA PRO A 205 12.52 -3.68 9.02
C PRO A 205 13.05 -2.26 9.12
N TRP A 206 14.37 -2.09 9.12
CA TRP A 206 14.98 -0.77 9.09
C TRP A 206 14.59 0.07 7.86
N SER A 207 14.25 -0.59 6.75
CA SER A 207 13.74 0.08 5.55
C SER A 207 12.43 0.83 5.84
N LEU A 208 11.56 0.28 6.70
CA LEU A 208 10.33 0.96 7.14
C LEU A 208 10.65 2.22 7.93
N GLU A 209 11.49 2.11 8.96
CA GLU A 209 11.85 3.25 9.81
C GLU A 209 12.47 4.39 8.98
N ARG A 210 13.33 4.05 8.00
CA ARG A 210 13.85 5.04 7.05
C ARG A 210 12.75 5.71 6.24
N ASN A 211 11.74 4.97 5.80
CA ASN A 211 10.63 5.51 5.02
C ASN A 211 9.72 6.39 5.88
N PHE A 212 9.46 6.06 7.15
CA PHE A 212 8.74 6.93 8.08
C PHE A 212 9.46 8.27 8.31
N LEU A 213 10.78 8.26 8.46
CA LEU A 213 11.56 9.51 8.51
C LEU A 213 11.53 10.26 7.16
N THR A 214 11.37 9.56 6.03
CA THR A 214 11.18 10.21 4.72
C THR A 214 9.82 10.89 4.69
N LEU A 215 8.77 10.20 5.14
CA LEU A 215 7.42 10.72 5.19
C LEU A 215 7.35 11.98 6.05
N GLN A 216 7.98 11.99 7.22
CA GLN A 216 8.06 13.21 8.05
C GLN A 216 8.78 14.37 7.35
N SER A 217 9.82 14.07 6.56
CA SER A 217 10.47 15.09 5.73
C SER A 217 9.51 15.60 4.65
N CYS A 218 8.78 14.71 3.99
CA CYS A 218 7.79 15.06 2.96
C CYS A 218 6.68 15.94 3.54
N LEU A 219 6.12 15.59 4.70
CA LEU A 219 5.11 16.40 5.39
C LEU A 219 5.59 17.83 5.66
N ARG A 220 6.84 18.00 6.08
CA ARG A 220 7.43 19.33 6.27
C ARG A 220 7.54 20.11 4.96
N GLU A 221 8.01 19.47 3.89
CA GLU A 221 8.13 20.12 2.59
C GLU A 221 6.75 20.49 2.02
N VAL A 222 5.72 19.64 2.20
CA VAL A 222 4.34 19.91 1.80
C VAL A 222 3.80 21.18 2.46
N ILE A 223 4.08 21.38 3.76
CA ILE A 223 3.71 22.61 4.45
C ILE A 223 4.43 23.81 3.82
N GLY A 224 5.74 23.69 3.60
CA GLY A 224 6.56 24.75 2.99
C GLY A 224 6.17 25.12 1.55
N CYS A 225 5.50 24.22 0.82
CA CYS A 225 4.96 24.49 -0.52
C CYS A 225 3.43 24.62 -0.54
N ALA A 226 2.80 24.91 0.60
CA ALA A 226 1.37 25.16 0.72
C ALA A 226 0.47 24.06 0.11
N GLY A 227 0.83 22.79 0.32
CA GLY A 227 0.08 21.64 -0.19
C GLY A 227 0.49 21.17 -1.59
N GLY A 228 1.46 21.83 -2.23
CA GLY A 228 1.98 21.43 -3.53
C GLY A 228 2.80 20.14 -3.51
N ASN A 229 3.05 19.56 -4.68
CA ASN A 229 3.88 18.34 -4.84
C ASN A 229 5.19 18.59 -5.62
N SER A 230 5.55 19.85 -5.84
CA SER A 230 6.73 20.28 -6.61
C SER A 230 8.03 20.30 -5.79
N TYR A 231 7.99 19.80 -4.55
CA TYR A 231 9.12 19.84 -3.64
C TYR A 231 10.09 18.67 -3.89
N LYS A 232 11.32 18.81 -3.39
CA LYS A 232 12.32 17.74 -3.42
C LYS A 232 12.40 17.09 -2.05
N ILE A 233 12.37 15.76 -2.03
CA ILE A 233 12.55 15.00 -0.79
C ILE A 233 13.94 15.30 -0.22
N SER A 234 13.98 15.89 0.98
CA SER A 234 15.21 16.25 1.67
C SER A 234 16.04 14.99 2.02
N HIS A 235 17.31 14.97 1.61
CA HIS A 235 18.19 13.84 1.86
C HIS A 235 18.97 13.99 3.18
N MET A 236 18.54 13.30 4.24
CA MET A 236 19.13 13.41 5.59
C MET A 236 20.24 12.39 5.91
N LYS A 237 20.83 11.69 4.92
CA LYS A 237 21.92 10.71 5.12
C LYS A 237 21.64 9.68 6.24
N LYS A 238 20.40 9.18 6.31
CA LYS A 238 19.87 8.32 7.41
C LYS A 238 20.78 7.15 7.78
N ALA A 239 21.36 6.48 6.78
CA ALA A 239 22.26 5.35 7.01
C ALA A 239 23.52 5.76 7.79
N ALA A 240 24.11 6.91 7.46
CA ALA A 240 25.27 7.44 8.16
C ALA A 240 24.92 7.88 9.59
N LEU A 241 23.78 8.57 9.77
CA LEU A 241 23.30 8.97 11.09
C LEU A 241 22.99 7.78 12.00
N LYS A 242 22.44 6.67 11.45
CA LYS A 242 22.22 5.44 12.22
C LYS A 242 23.54 4.83 12.69
N LYS A 243 24.51 4.69 11.78
CA LYS A 243 25.86 4.19 12.11
C LYS A 243 26.54 5.07 13.17
N CYS A 244 26.18 6.36 13.16
CA CYS A 244 26.36 7.39 14.16
C CYS A 244 25.94 7.15 15.62
N GLY A 245 24.84 6.41 15.80
CA GLY A 245 23.96 6.57 16.96
C GLY A 245 23.28 7.94 17.03
N ARG A 246 23.20 8.69 15.92
CA ARG A 246 22.73 10.09 15.86
C ARG A 246 21.49 10.27 14.98
N LEU A 247 20.83 9.19 14.59
CA LEU A 247 19.58 9.31 13.84
C LEU A 247 18.49 9.79 14.79
N PRO A 248 17.77 10.87 14.45
CA PRO A 248 16.71 11.36 15.30
C PRO A 248 15.52 10.40 15.25
N GLU A 249 14.79 10.32 16.37
CA GLU A 249 13.53 9.58 16.44
C GLU A 249 12.41 10.28 15.64
N SER A 250 12.50 11.60 15.43
CA SER A 250 11.57 12.31 14.56
C SER A 250 12.26 13.48 13.87
N VAL A 251 11.78 13.82 12.67
CA VAL A 251 12.22 15.01 11.95
C VAL A 251 11.52 16.21 12.58
N SER A 252 12.29 17.15 13.11
CA SER A 252 11.75 18.39 13.67
C SER A 252 11.13 19.26 12.57
N CYS A 253 9.99 19.85 12.89
CA CYS A 253 9.39 20.92 12.09
C CYS A 253 9.90 22.26 12.64
N GLY A 254 10.39 23.13 11.74
CA GLY A 254 10.78 24.49 12.12
C GLY A 254 9.56 25.29 12.59
N LYS A 255 9.76 26.18 13.56
CA LYS A 255 8.66 27.03 14.06
C LYS A 255 8.10 27.92 12.96
N ASP A 256 8.97 28.46 12.13
CA ASP A 256 8.64 29.19 10.90
C ASP A 256 7.73 28.38 9.98
N VAL A 257 8.11 27.14 9.64
CA VAL A 257 7.30 26.27 8.77
C VAL A 257 5.95 25.95 9.40
N TYR A 258 5.91 25.73 10.72
CA TYR A 258 4.67 25.49 11.44
C TYR A 258 3.76 26.72 11.43
N ASP A 259 4.29 27.89 11.76
CA ASP A 259 3.55 29.16 11.84
C ASP A 259 3.01 29.56 10.45
N ASP A 260 3.80 29.34 9.38
CA ASP A 260 3.37 29.52 7.99
C ASP A 260 2.21 28.58 7.64
N GLY A 261 2.32 27.30 8.01
CA GLY A 261 1.26 26.31 7.83
C GLY A 261 -0.03 26.69 8.56
N CYS A 262 0.06 27.15 9.81
CA CYS A 262 -1.07 27.65 10.57
C CYS A 262 -1.71 28.89 9.92
N THR A 263 -0.89 29.80 9.39
CA THR A 263 -1.36 30.99 8.68
C THR A 263 -2.12 30.61 7.42
N LEU A 264 -1.58 29.68 6.62
CA LEU A 264 -2.25 29.17 5.42
C LEU A 264 -3.58 28.49 5.75
N LEU A 265 -3.62 27.65 6.79
CA LEU A 265 -4.85 27.01 7.24
C LEU A 265 -5.88 28.02 7.76
N GLY A 266 -5.44 29.09 8.42
CA GLY A 266 -6.31 30.16 8.92
C GLY A 266 -6.96 31.01 7.82
N GLN A 267 -6.44 30.96 6.59
CA GLN A 267 -7.02 31.64 5.42
C GLN A 267 -8.16 30.85 4.78
N VAL A 268 -8.33 29.58 5.15
CA VAL A 268 -9.31 28.66 4.55
C VAL A 268 -10.42 28.37 5.56
N ASP A 269 -11.68 28.57 5.17
CA ASP A 269 -12.79 28.03 5.95
C ASP A 269 -12.85 26.52 5.77
N LEU A 270 -12.16 25.81 6.66
CA LEU A 270 -12.13 24.36 6.74
C LEU A 270 -13.53 23.76 6.81
N SER A 271 -14.51 24.45 7.43
CA SER A 271 -15.87 23.93 7.54
C SER A 271 -16.55 23.91 6.17
N THR A 272 -16.39 24.98 5.39
CA THR A 272 -16.89 25.05 4.01
C THR A 272 -16.21 24.04 3.12
N VAL A 273 -14.87 23.94 3.17
CA VAL A 273 -14.12 22.97 2.35
C VAL A 273 -14.52 21.54 2.68
N MET A 274 -14.64 21.20 3.96
CA MET A 274 -15.08 19.87 4.39
C MET A 274 -16.52 19.57 3.95
N LEU A 275 -17.41 20.56 4.01
CA LEU A 275 -18.79 20.40 3.54
C LEU A 275 -18.82 20.16 2.02
N GLU A 276 -18.13 20.97 1.23
CA GLU A 276 -18.04 20.81 -0.23
C GLU A 276 -17.45 19.44 -0.61
N LEU A 277 -16.36 19.04 0.06
CA LEU A 277 -15.73 17.75 -0.18
C LEU A 277 -16.64 16.58 0.20
N SER A 278 -17.40 16.71 1.30
CA SER A 278 -18.36 15.68 1.72
C SER A 278 -19.50 15.51 0.71
N LEU A 279 -20.01 16.62 0.15
CA LEU A 279 -21.04 16.61 -0.89
C LEU A 279 -20.49 15.99 -2.18
N GLN A 280 -19.27 16.34 -2.57
CA GLN A 280 -18.63 15.76 -3.74
C GLN A 280 -18.41 14.26 -3.57
N THR A 281 -17.91 13.84 -2.40
CA THR A 281 -17.69 12.43 -2.07
C THR A 281 -19.00 11.64 -2.11
N ALA A 282 -20.10 12.19 -1.58
CA ALA A 282 -21.41 11.55 -1.62
C ALA A 282 -21.88 11.33 -3.07
N ARG A 283 -21.75 12.33 -3.94
CA ARG A 283 -22.08 12.21 -5.36
C ARG A 283 -21.20 11.18 -6.08
N ASP A 284 -19.91 11.17 -5.79
CA ASP A 284 -18.97 10.23 -6.41
C ASP A 284 -19.26 8.78 -5.97
N LEU A 285 -19.67 8.58 -4.71
CA LEU A 285 -20.12 7.30 -4.20
C LEU A 285 -21.42 6.84 -4.89
N GLU A 286 -22.43 7.72 -5.00
CA GLU A 286 -23.68 7.41 -5.73
C GLU A 286 -23.39 7.01 -7.18
N MET A 287 -22.56 7.78 -7.88
CA MET A 287 -22.14 7.46 -9.25
C MET A 287 -21.40 6.11 -9.32
N SER A 288 -20.53 5.83 -8.35
CA SER A 288 -19.83 4.55 -8.29
C SER A 288 -20.77 3.37 -8.10
N ASP A 289 -21.82 3.53 -7.30
CA ASP A 289 -22.80 2.47 -7.07
C ASP A 289 -23.66 2.24 -8.32
N ILE A 290 -24.01 3.31 -9.05
CA ILE A 290 -24.68 3.23 -10.36
C ILE A 290 -23.79 2.49 -11.39
N PHE A 291 -22.50 2.82 -11.48
CA PHE A 291 -21.59 2.12 -12.38
C PHE A 291 -21.43 0.65 -12.02
N THR A 292 -21.34 0.33 -10.72
CA THR A 292 -21.28 -1.06 -10.26
C THR A 292 -22.56 -1.82 -10.63
N ALA A 293 -23.73 -1.19 -10.48
CA ALA A 293 -25.00 -1.79 -10.88
C ALA A 293 -25.10 -2.02 -12.40
N LEU A 294 -24.61 -1.07 -13.21
CA LEU A 294 -24.54 -1.22 -14.67
C LEU A 294 -23.60 -2.36 -15.08
N GLU A 295 -22.43 -2.48 -14.46
CA GLU A 295 -21.49 -3.59 -14.70
C GLU A 295 -22.09 -4.96 -14.34
N THR A 296 -23.00 -5.02 -13.36
CA THR A 296 -23.72 -6.27 -13.04
C THR A 296 -24.87 -6.60 -13.98
N LEU A 297 -25.39 -5.62 -14.74
CA LEU A 297 -26.46 -5.82 -15.72
C LEU A 297 -25.93 -6.30 -17.08
N ASP A 298 -24.66 -6.02 -17.39
CA ASP A 298 -24.00 -6.36 -18.66
C ASP A 298 -23.46 -7.82 -18.71
N ILE A 299 -23.86 -8.69 -17.77
CA ILE A 299 -23.42 -10.11 -17.69
C ILE A 299 -24.51 -11.09 -18.15
N ASP A 300 -25.67 -10.61 -18.60
CA ASP A 300 -26.75 -11.45 -19.14
C ASP A 300 -26.79 -11.52 -20.68
N ASP A 301 -25.66 -11.31 -21.38
CA ASP A 301 -25.48 -11.84 -22.74
C ASP A 301 -25.17 -13.35 -22.67
N GLN A 302 -26.11 -14.10 -22.10
CA GLN A 302 -26.36 -15.48 -22.52
C GLN A 302 -27.40 -15.42 -23.63
N ASP A 303 -26.95 -15.30 -24.87
CA ASP A 303 -27.74 -15.72 -26.02
C ASP A 303 -26.86 -16.53 -26.98
N GLU A 304 -27.29 -17.78 -27.16
CA GLU A 304 -27.10 -18.75 -28.27
C GLU A 304 -25.72 -19.38 -28.57
#